data_AF-A0A7S4F114-F1
#
_entry.id   AF-A0A7S4F114-F1
#
_cell.length_a   1.000
_cell.length_b   1.000
_cell.length_c   1.000
_cell.angle_alpha   90.00
_cell.angle_beta   90.00
_cell.angle_gamma   90.00
#
_symmetry.space_group_name_H-M   'P 1'
#
loop_
_entity.id
_entity.type
_entity.pdbx_description
1 polymer ?
#
loop_
_entity_poly.entity_id
_entity_poly.type
_entity_poly.pdbx_seq_one_letter_code
_entity_poly.pdbx_strand_id
1 'polypeptide(L)'
;LALYACTSRYASFHSAFGGSGLDCDAHAGVGDAADADAVVALALATLYAAVCHIEQRLWRLLGWAHLIPSMYLLMRLGYPPACADDNGEGHGVIAACLYVLLLLGFIARRSAAFEMRLMFLIGVQAAAETAFQTAKREQLETRLAQVSQAYEIARSLFARFSEDQTPDEDEKEATVPAPPTISIRNEIRGLPKEVFSFAVCKPLNWDKAMRAARECRNPDYLPQEFLSDVIDAFPELSLYTVQSAETEIGTTDVSSGVSAADEYRRTIGALFALYWLVRIGIDGERGFCFGVDGSMRVREPPDLNAEESKDDADLAKRTLFYEKQDWAQLLQLMIDAQVLRRTPSGDVEVNETRLVAMLALTAIHDICKVEALLPRVEEQHAPYSGFNAGDIINDHDIALGYILNYHGGVLPSFAALPEEQQRSVRFTQSKMCFNHGWLV
;
A
#
# COMPACT_ATOMS: atom_id res chain seq x y z
N LEU A 1 -33.12 -19.16 -17.12
CA LEU A 1 -33.55 -18.95 -18.53
C LEU A 1 -33.34 -17.50 -18.99
N ALA A 2 -33.93 -16.48 -18.38
CA ALA A 2 -33.66 -15.08 -18.76
C ALA A 2 -32.20 -14.64 -18.49
N LEU A 3 -31.66 -14.97 -17.31
CA LEU A 3 -30.23 -14.77 -16.99
C LEU A 3 -29.29 -15.51 -17.95
N TYR A 4 -29.65 -16.73 -18.34
CA TYR A 4 -28.91 -17.54 -19.32
C TYR A 4 -28.96 -16.94 -20.74
N ALA A 5 -30.08 -16.27 -21.10
CA ALA A 5 -30.22 -15.58 -22.38
C ALA A 5 -29.41 -14.27 -22.42
N CYS A 6 -29.27 -13.56 -21.28
CA CYS A 6 -28.44 -12.37 -21.17
C CYS A 6 -26.94 -12.72 -21.24
N THR A 7 -26.48 -13.75 -20.54
CA THR A 7 -25.07 -14.18 -20.59
C THR A 7 -24.70 -14.76 -21.96
N SER A 8 -25.62 -15.47 -22.62
CA SER A 8 -25.43 -15.95 -23.99
C SER A 8 -25.32 -14.82 -25.02
N ARG A 9 -26.09 -13.73 -24.88
CA ARG A 9 -25.95 -12.55 -25.77
C ARG A 9 -24.66 -11.76 -25.52
N TYR A 10 -24.20 -11.69 -24.26
CA TYR A 10 -22.92 -11.06 -23.93
C TYR A 10 -21.74 -11.80 -24.57
N ALA A 11 -21.72 -13.13 -24.50
CA ALA A 11 -20.69 -13.95 -25.14
C ALA A 11 -20.68 -13.81 -26.68
N SER A 12 -21.84 -13.69 -27.31
CA SER A 12 -21.95 -13.45 -28.76
C SER A 12 -21.60 -12.02 -29.18
N PHE A 13 -21.80 -11.02 -28.31
CA PHE A 13 -21.40 -9.63 -28.57
C PHE A 13 -19.87 -9.49 -28.56
N HIS A 14 -19.18 -10.15 -27.61
CA HIS A 14 -17.72 -10.15 -27.53
C HIS A 14 -17.04 -10.89 -28.69
N SER A 15 -17.63 -11.98 -29.19
CA SER A 15 -17.06 -12.71 -30.33
C SER A 15 -17.25 -11.98 -31.67
N ALA A 16 -18.26 -11.10 -31.79
CA ALA A 16 -18.55 -10.36 -33.00
C ALA A 16 -17.64 -9.12 -33.19
N PHE A 17 -17.08 -8.59 -32.10
CA PHE A 17 -16.20 -7.41 -32.14
C PHE A 17 -14.70 -7.75 -32.03
N GLY A 18 -14.34 -9.01 -31.78
CA GLY A 18 -12.95 -9.47 -31.65
C GLY A 18 -12.23 -9.81 -32.97
N GLY A 19 -12.74 -9.35 -34.12
CA GLY A 19 -12.32 -9.88 -35.42
C GLY A 19 -12.35 -8.87 -36.57
N SER A 20 -11.62 -7.76 -36.46
CA SER A 20 -11.15 -7.03 -37.64
C SER A 20 -9.94 -6.19 -37.26
N GLY A 21 -8.77 -6.59 -37.74
CA GLY A 21 -7.56 -5.79 -37.66
C GLY A 21 -7.71 -4.52 -38.48
N LEU A 22 -7.35 -3.39 -37.87
CA LEU A 22 -6.99 -2.13 -38.53
C LEU A 22 -6.17 -1.33 -37.52
N ASP A 23 -4.93 -1.01 -37.90
CA ASP A 23 -4.08 0.03 -37.31
C ASP A 23 -4.84 1.35 -37.20
N CYS A 24 -4.79 2.01 -36.03
CA CYS A 24 -4.90 3.45 -35.83
C CYS A 24 -4.54 3.79 -34.37
N ASP A 25 -3.56 4.68 -34.20
CA ASP A 25 -3.22 5.37 -32.96
C ASP A 25 -4.37 6.19 -32.35
N ALA A 26 -4.16 6.53 -31.07
CA ALA A 26 -4.67 7.69 -30.31
C ALA A 26 -5.73 7.42 -29.21
N HIS A 27 -5.25 7.64 -27.97
CA HIS A 27 -5.91 8.20 -26.78
C HIS A 27 -7.45 8.17 -26.70
N ALA A 28 -7.96 7.35 -25.78
CA ALA A 28 -9.12 7.69 -24.96
C ALA A 28 -9.04 6.91 -23.63
N GLY A 29 -8.64 7.59 -22.56
CA GLY A 29 -8.69 7.08 -21.20
C GLY A 29 -9.96 7.53 -20.48
N VAL A 30 -10.45 6.65 -19.61
CA VAL A 30 -11.56 6.83 -18.65
C VAL A 30 -12.96 6.62 -19.24
N GLY A 31 -13.39 5.35 -19.30
CA GLY A 31 -14.77 4.96 -19.64
C GLY A 31 -15.32 3.71 -18.94
N ASP A 32 -14.50 2.84 -18.36
CA ASP A 32 -14.97 1.48 -18.03
C ASP A 32 -15.84 1.33 -16.77
N ALA A 33 -15.71 2.23 -15.78
CA ALA A 33 -16.52 2.13 -14.56
C ALA A 33 -17.98 2.57 -14.77
N ALA A 34 -18.21 3.57 -15.63
CA ALA A 34 -19.54 4.08 -15.92
C ALA A 34 -20.40 3.08 -16.73
N ASP A 35 -19.74 2.27 -17.59
CA ASP A 35 -20.42 1.27 -18.39
C ASP A 35 -20.84 0.03 -17.58
N ALA A 36 -20.06 -0.36 -16.57
CA ALA A 36 -20.44 -1.48 -15.68
C ALA A 36 -21.73 -1.17 -14.90
N ASP A 37 -21.84 0.03 -14.34
CA ASP A 37 -23.05 0.47 -13.61
C ASP A 37 -24.27 0.60 -14.55
N ALA A 38 -24.06 1.06 -15.78
CA ALA A 38 -25.12 1.13 -16.80
C ALA A 38 -25.63 -0.26 -17.21
N VAL A 39 -24.73 -1.24 -17.35
CA VAL A 39 -25.08 -2.63 -17.68
C VAL A 39 -25.83 -3.29 -16.53
N VAL A 40 -25.41 -3.08 -15.27
CA VAL A 40 -26.13 -3.59 -14.09
C VAL A 40 -27.53 -2.96 -13.99
N ALA A 41 -27.64 -1.64 -14.19
CA ALA A 41 -28.93 -0.95 -14.18
C ALA A 41 -29.88 -1.47 -15.27
N LEU A 42 -29.38 -1.72 -16.49
CA LEU A 42 -30.17 -2.26 -17.59
C LEU A 42 -30.61 -3.72 -17.32
N ALA A 43 -29.75 -4.53 -16.72
CA ALA A 43 -30.08 -5.90 -16.32
C ALA A 43 -31.18 -5.92 -15.25
N LEU A 44 -31.08 -5.06 -14.23
CA LEU A 44 -32.10 -4.92 -13.18
C LEU A 44 -33.44 -4.43 -13.75
N ALA A 45 -33.43 -3.44 -14.65
CA ALA A 45 -34.64 -2.93 -15.31
C ALA A 45 -35.33 -4.02 -16.15
N THR A 46 -34.55 -4.81 -16.90
CA THR A 46 -35.07 -5.91 -17.72
C THR A 46 -35.68 -7.02 -16.85
N LEU A 47 -35.03 -7.34 -15.73
CA LEU A 47 -35.51 -8.34 -14.78
C LEU A 47 -36.81 -7.89 -14.10
N TYR A 48 -36.88 -6.62 -13.69
CA TYR A 48 -38.09 -6.02 -13.11
C TYR A 48 -39.26 -6.03 -14.09
N ALA A 49 -39.02 -5.69 -15.36
CA ALA A 49 -40.03 -5.75 -16.41
C ALA A 49 -40.55 -7.18 -16.63
N ALA A 50 -39.67 -8.19 -16.59
CA ALA A 50 -40.06 -9.59 -16.69
C ALA A 50 -40.93 -10.06 -15.51
N VAL A 51 -40.59 -9.66 -14.28
CA VAL A 51 -41.40 -9.96 -13.08
C VAL A 51 -42.78 -9.30 -13.18
N CYS A 52 -42.86 -8.02 -13.54
CA CYS A 52 -44.12 -7.32 -13.75
C CYS A 52 -44.99 -8.00 -14.82
N HIS A 53 -44.37 -8.48 -15.91
CA HIS A 53 -45.10 -9.18 -16.98
C HIS A 53 -45.60 -10.56 -16.54
N ILE A 54 -44.82 -11.33 -15.77
CA ILE A 54 -45.26 -12.60 -15.18
C ILE A 54 -46.42 -12.36 -14.22
N GLU A 55 -46.32 -11.34 -13.38
CA GLU A 55 -47.39 -10.98 -12.46
C GLU A 55 -48.68 -10.60 -13.20
N GLN A 56 -48.60 -9.77 -14.25
CA GLN A 56 -49.76 -9.46 -15.10
C GLN A 56 -50.36 -10.71 -15.75
N ARG A 57 -49.53 -11.66 -16.20
CA ARG A 57 -50.02 -12.94 -16.73
C ARG A 57 -50.67 -13.80 -15.66
N LEU A 58 -50.13 -13.84 -14.45
CA LEU A 58 -50.73 -14.53 -13.32
C LEU A 58 -52.05 -13.90 -12.91
N TRP A 59 -52.17 -12.57 -12.91
CA TRP A 59 -53.46 -11.88 -12.71
C TRP A 59 -54.49 -12.22 -13.79
N ARG A 60 -54.06 -12.39 -15.05
CA ARG A 60 -54.93 -12.83 -16.15
C ARG A 60 -55.33 -14.31 -16.03
N LEU A 61 -54.40 -15.18 -15.64
CA LEU A 61 -54.62 -16.63 -15.47
C LEU A 61 -55.43 -16.97 -14.20
N LEU A 62 -55.22 -16.25 -13.10
CA LEU A 62 -55.95 -16.41 -11.83
C LEU A 62 -57.30 -15.70 -11.82
N GLY A 63 -57.68 -15.07 -12.93
CA GLY A 63 -59.07 -14.92 -13.33
C GLY A 63 -59.90 -13.94 -12.51
N TRP A 64 -59.83 -12.66 -12.89
CA TRP A 64 -61.02 -11.77 -12.81
C TRP A 64 -62.21 -12.35 -13.59
N ALA A 65 -61.95 -13.26 -14.54
CA ALA A 65 -62.92 -13.95 -15.39
C ALA A 65 -63.89 -14.88 -14.64
N HIS A 66 -63.61 -15.27 -13.39
CA HIS A 66 -64.54 -16.10 -12.60
C HIS A 66 -65.09 -15.39 -11.37
N LEU A 67 -64.32 -14.48 -10.75
CA LEU A 67 -64.77 -13.74 -9.56
C LEU A 67 -65.83 -12.69 -9.88
N ILE A 68 -65.69 -11.94 -10.98
CA ILE A 68 -66.68 -10.92 -11.37
C ILE A 68 -68.01 -11.56 -11.81
N PRO A 69 -68.05 -12.58 -12.69
CA PRO A 69 -69.31 -13.21 -13.04
C PRO A 69 -69.97 -13.93 -11.87
N SER A 70 -69.20 -14.49 -10.92
CA SER A 70 -69.77 -15.15 -9.73
C SER A 70 -70.33 -14.14 -8.73
N MET A 71 -69.66 -13.00 -8.48
CA MET A 71 -70.22 -11.91 -7.68
C MET A 71 -71.42 -11.24 -8.37
N TYR A 72 -71.36 -11.07 -9.69
CA TYR A 72 -72.46 -10.49 -10.46
C TYR A 72 -73.67 -11.44 -10.54
N LEU A 73 -73.44 -12.76 -10.61
CA LEU A 73 -74.50 -13.78 -10.53
C LEU A 73 -75.11 -13.84 -9.12
N LEU A 74 -74.30 -13.74 -8.06
CA LEU A 74 -74.79 -13.64 -6.67
C LEU A 74 -75.61 -12.36 -6.43
N MET A 75 -75.22 -11.23 -7.04
CA MET A 75 -76.01 -9.99 -7.00
C MET A 75 -77.27 -10.06 -7.88
N ARG A 76 -77.24 -10.75 -9.04
CA ARG A 76 -78.41 -10.92 -9.92
C ARG A 76 -79.41 -11.97 -9.45
N LEU A 77 -78.99 -12.95 -8.65
CA LEU A 77 -79.87 -13.96 -8.07
C LEU A 77 -80.77 -13.42 -6.94
N GLY A 78 -80.79 -12.10 -6.73
CA GLY A 78 -81.86 -11.43 -6.00
C GLY A 78 -81.84 -11.72 -4.51
N TYR A 79 -80.67 -11.66 -3.87
CA TYR A 79 -80.57 -11.45 -2.43
C TYR A 79 -80.51 -9.94 -2.16
N PRO A 80 -81.66 -9.25 -2.00
CA PRO A 80 -81.64 -7.92 -1.40
C PRO A 80 -81.08 -8.01 0.02
N PRO A 81 -80.46 -6.96 0.55
CA PRO A 81 -80.24 -6.85 1.99
C PRO A 81 -81.63 -6.73 2.65
N ALA A 82 -82.24 -7.89 2.93
CA ALA A 82 -83.53 -7.96 3.57
C ALA A 82 -83.37 -7.47 5.01
N CYS A 83 -84.17 -6.45 5.31
CA CYS A 83 -84.52 -6.09 6.67
C CYS A 83 -85.01 -7.32 7.43
N ALA A 84 -84.67 -7.35 8.71
CA ALA A 84 -84.98 -8.41 9.66
C ALA A 84 -86.43 -8.90 9.59
N ASP A 85 -86.59 -10.22 9.48
CA ASP A 85 -87.74 -10.95 10.02
C ASP A 85 -87.23 -12.26 10.65
N ASP A 86 -87.67 -12.49 11.88
CA ASP A 86 -87.04 -13.26 12.97
C ASP A 86 -86.98 -14.79 12.83
N ASN A 87 -86.80 -15.40 11.65
CA ASN A 87 -86.72 -16.88 11.59
C ASN A 87 -85.86 -17.49 10.46
N GLY A 88 -84.84 -16.76 10.00
CA GLY A 88 -83.96 -17.20 8.91
C GLY A 88 -82.47 -17.14 9.21
N GLU A 89 -82.01 -17.67 10.36
CA GLU A 89 -80.63 -17.52 10.87
C GLU A 89 -79.49 -18.17 10.03
N GLY A 90 -79.76 -18.79 8.88
CA GLY A 90 -78.75 -19.62 8.19
C GLY A 90 -77.87 -18.91 7.15
N HIS A 91 -78.43 -18.00 6.35
CA HIS A 91 -77.80 -17.65 5.06
C HIS A 91 -76.87 -16.43 5.10
N GLY A 92 -77.12 -15.45 5.98
CA GLY A 92 -76.26 -14.27 6.12
C GLY A 92 -74.87 -14.61 6.68
N VAL A 93 -74.80 -15.58 7.60
CA VAL A 93 -73.54 -16.05 8.20
C VAL A 93 -72.65 -16.71 7.16
N ILE A 94 -73.22 -17.51 6.25
CA ILE A 94 -72.45 -18.19 5.20
C ILE A 94 -71.83 -17.18 4.23
N ALA A 95 -72.59 -16.16 3.81
CA ALA A 95 -72.08 -15.12 2.92
C ALA A 95 -70.96 -14.28 3.57
N ALA A 96 -71.13 -13.92 4.85
CA ALA A 96 -70.10 -13.22 5.62
C ALA A 96 -68.83 -14.07 5.79
N CYS A 97 -68.97 -15.36 6.10
CA CYS A 97 -67.85 -16.30 6.19
C CYS A 97 -67.11 -16.45 4.86
N LEU A 98 -67.83 -16.55 3.73
CA LEU A 98 -67.21 -16.61 2.40
C LEU A 98 -66.46 -15.32 2.05
N TYR A 99 -67.00 -14.16 2.41
CA TYR A 99 -66.32 -12.88 2.20
C TYR A 99 -65.03 -12.77 3.03
N VAL A 100 -65.06 -13.16 4.30
CA VAL A 100 -63.88 -13.19 5.17
C VAL A 100 -62.82 -14.17 4.64
N LEU A 101 -63.21 -15.36 4.18
CA LEU A 101 -62.28 -16.33 3.60
C LEU A 101 -61.64 -15.82 2.30
N LEU A 102 -62.39 -15.12 1.44
CA LEU A 102 -61.85 -14.49 0.23
C LEU A 102 -60.88 -13.34 0.57
N LEU A 103 -61.20 -12.52 1.58
CA LEU A 103 -60.34 -11.45 2.04
C LEU A 103 -59.04 -11.98 2.66
N LEU A 104 -59.13 -13.01 3.51
CA LEU A 104 -57.96 -13.70 4.08
C LEU A 104 -57.11 -14.35 2.99
N GLY A 105 -57.73 -14.99 1.99
CA GLY A 105 -57.02 -15.54 0.83
C GLY A 105 -56.32 -14.47 0.00
N PHE A 106 -56.92 -13.29 -0.15
CA PHE A 106 -56.30 -12.15 -0.83
C PHE A 106 -55.12 -11.57 -0.03
N ILE A 107 -55.27 -11.41 1.28
CA ILE A 107 -54.19 -10.93 2.18
C ILE A 107 -53.03 -11.93 2.18
N ALA A 108 -53.31 -13.24 2.34
CA ALA A 108 -52.29 -14.28 2.31
C ALA A 108 -51.53 -14.32 0.98
N ARG A 109 -52.23 -14.16 -0.15
CA ARG A 109 -51.59 -14.05 -1.47
C ARG A 109 -50.73 -12.81 -1.62
N ARG A 110 -51.19 -11.65 -1.12
CA ARG A 110 -50.37 -10.42 -1.12
C ARG A 110 -49.13 -10.56 -0.23
N SER A 111 -49.27 -11.18 0.93
CA SER A 111 -48.14 -11.49 1.83
C SER A 111 -47.13 -12.40 1.16
N ALA A 112 -47.57 -13.50 0.55
CA ALA A 112 -46.69 -14.42 -0.17
C ALA A 112 -46.01 -13.76 -1.38
N ALA A 113 -46.72 -12.91 -2.13
CA ALA A 113 -46.13 -12.16 -3.25
C ALA A 113 -45.10 -11.12 -2.76
N PHE A 114 -45.35 -10.48 -1.62
CA PHE A 114 -44.40 -9.56 -0.99
C PHE A 114 -43.15 -10.29 -0.51
N GLU A 115 -43.29 -11.40 0.21
CA GLU A 115 -42.18 -12.23 0.67
C GLU A 115 -41.34 -12.78 -0.50
N MET A 116 -41.98 -13.25 -1.58
CA MET A 116 -41.25 -13.70 -2.77
C MET A 116 -40.47 -12.56 -3.44
N ARG A 117 -41.03 -11.34 -3.52
CA ARG A 117 -40.30 -10.17 -4.03
C ARG A 117 -39.13 -9.79 -3.14
N LEU A 118 -39.32 -9.83 -1.82
CA LEU A 118 -38.26 -9.51 -0.85
C LEU A 118 -37.12 -10.52 -0.94
N MET A 119 -37.42 -11.82 -0.95
CA MET A 119 -36.42 -12.88 -1.10
C MET A 119 -35.70 -12.79 -2.44
N PHE A 120 -36.41 -12.42 -3.51
CA PHE A 120 -35.79 -12.19 -4.82
C PHE A 120 -34.83 -10.99 -4.80
N LEU A 121 -35.22 -9.86 -4.20
CA LEU A 121 -34.36 -8.68 -4.08
C LEU A 121 -33.11 -8.97 -3.24
N ILE A 122 -33.26 -9.68 -2.11
CA ILE A 122 -32.13 -10.14 -1.28
C ILE A 122 -31.21 -11.05 -2.11
N GLY A 123 -31.76 -11.98 -2.89
CA GLY A 123 -30.98 -12.86 -3.76
C GLY A 123 -30.20 -12.11 -4.84
N VAL A 124 -30.82 -11.11 -5.47
CA VAL A 124 -30.16 -10.24 -6.47
C VAL A 124 -29.06 -9.40 -5.83
N GLN A 125 -29.29 -8.82 -4.66
CA GLN A 125 -28.29 -8.04 -3.93
C GLN A 125 -27.10 -8.90 -3.51
N ALA A 126 -27.35 -10.11 -2.98
CA ALA A 126 -26.28 -11.04 -2.61
C ALA A 126 -25.46 -11.50 -3.82
N ALA A 127 -26.09 -11.72 -4.97
CA ALA A 127 -25.39 -12.06 -6.21
C ALA A 127 -24.54 -10.89 -6.74
N ALA A 128 -25.04 -9.66 -6.67
CA ALA A 128 -24.30 -8.46 -7.06
C ALA A 128 -23.07 -8.24 -6.14
N GLU A 129 -23.24 -8.38 -4.82
CA GLU A 129 -22.14 -8.29 -3.86
C GLU A 129 -21.08 -9.37 -4.14
N THR A 130 -21.50 -10.62 -4.39
CA THR A 130 -20.59 -11.73 -4.74
C THR A 130 -19.81 -11.44 -6.02
N ALA A 131 -20.46 -10.90 -7.06
CA ALA A 131 -19.81 -10.53 -8.30
C ALA A 131 -18.80 -9.38 -8.11
N PHE A 132 -19.17 -8.35 -7.34
CA PHE A 132 -18.29 -7.24 -6.99
C PHE A 132 -17.04 -7.71 -6.22
N GLN A 133 -17.22 -8.57 -5.22
CA GLN A 133 -16.10 -9.14 -4.45
C GLN A 133 -15.21 -10.03 -5.32
N THR A 134 -15.78 -10.77 -6.27
CA THR A 134 -15.01 -11.61 -7.20
C THR A 134 -14.17 -10.74 -8.14
N ALA A 135 -14.73 -9.70 -8.75
CA ALA A 135 -14.00 -8.77 -9.60
C ALA A 135 -12.88 -8.04 -8.84
N LYS A 136 -13.15 -7.60 -7.60
CA LYS A 136 -12.14 -6.98 -6.74
C LYS A 136 -11.00 -7.95 -6.41
N ARG A 137 -11.32 -9.22 -6.18
CA ARG A 137 -10.32 -10.28 -5.95
C ARG A 137 -9.44 -10.50 -7.17
N GLU A 138 -10.02 -10.61 -8.37
CA GLU A 138 -9.26 -10.77 -9.62
C GLU A 138 -8.32 -9.57 -9.88
N GLN A 139 -8.78 -8.35 -9.60
CA GLN A 139 -7.96 -7.14 -9.71
C GLN A 139 -6.78 -7.16 -8.73
N LEU A 140 -7.01 -7.59 -7.49
CA LEU A 140 -5.96 -7.73 -6.47
C LEU A 140 -4.97 -8.85 -6.81
N GLU A 141 -5.44 -9.99 -7.30
CA GLU A 141 -4.59 -11.10 -7.75
C GLU A 141 -3.69 -10.65 -8.93
N THR A 142 -4.23 -9.87 -9.87
CA THR A 142 -3.46 -9.29 -10.98
C THR A 142 -2.38 -8.32 -10.48
N ARG A 143 -2.73 -7.41 -9.56
CA ARG A 143 -1.76 -6.48 -8.96
C ARG A 143 -0.68 -7.21 -8.16
N LEU A 144 -1.07 -8.24 -7.40
CA LEU A 144 -0.13 -9.07 -6.65
C LEU A 144 0.85 -9.80 -7.58
N ALA A 145 0.37 -10.32 -8.72
CA ALA A 145 1.23 -10.94 -9.73
C ALA A 145 2.23 -9.94 -10.33
N GLN A 146 1.79 -8.71 -10.63
CA GLN A 146 2.68 -7.65 -11.12
C GLN A 146 3.75 -7.27 -10.09
N VAL A 147 3.36 -7.11 -8.82
CA VAL A 147 4.31 -6.83 -7.73
C VAL A 147 5.27 -8.00 -7.50
N SER A 148 4.78 -9.25 -7.55
CA SER A 148 5.63 -10.44 -7.42
C SER A 148 6.63 -10.56 -8.57
N GLN A 149 6.24 -10.22 -9.80
CA GLN A 149 7.13 -10.21 -10.95
C GLN A 149 8.20 -9.11 -10.81
N ALA A 150 7.80 -7.90 -10.41
CA ALA A 150 8.74 -6.81 -10.13
C ALA A 150 9.73 -7.20 -9.02
N TYR A 151 9.25 -7.88 -7.97
CA TYR A 151 10.08 -8.38 -6.88
C TYR A 151 11.09 -9.44 -7.34
N GLU A 152 10.71 -10.41 -8.18
CA GLU A 152 11.65 -11.41 -8.70
C GLU A 152 12.71 -10.78 -9.63
N ILE A 153 12.32 -9.78 -10.43
CA ILE A 153 13.28 -9.01 -11.24
C ILE A 153 14.27 -8.30 -10.32
N ALA A 154 13.78 -7.55 -9.33
CA ALA A 154 14.61 -6.86 -8.35
C ALA A 154 15.53 -7.83 -7.60
N ARG A 155 15.00 -8.97 -7.14
CA ARG A 155 15.78 -10.01 -6.46
C ARG A 155 16.87 -10.61 -7.35
N SER A 156 16.57 -10.85 -8.63
CA SER A 156 17.57 -11.37 -9.58
C SER A 156 18.67 -10.37 -9.89
N LEU A 157 18.34 -9.08 -9.93
CA LEU A 157 19.33 -8.00 -10.04
C LEU A 157 20.19 -7.97 -8.79
N PHE A 158 19.58 -8.01 -7.60
CA PHE A 158 20.28 -7.98 -6.31
C PHE A 158 21.21 -9.19 -6.10
N ALA A 159 20.79 -10.39 -6.50
CA ALA A 159 21.63 -11.58 -6.44
C ALA A 159 22.89 -11.44 -7.31
N ARG A 160 22.77 -10.82 -8.49
CA ARG A 160 23.93 -10.52 -9.35
C ARG A 160 24.84 -9.44 -8.79
N PHE A 161 24.32 -8.53 -7.96
CA PHE A 161 25.14 -7.56 -7.24
C PHE A 161 25.98 -8.20 -6.13
N SER A 162 25.50 -9.30 -5.55
CA SER A 162 26.12 -9.87 -4.35
C SER A 162 27.25 -10.88 -4.61
N GLU A 163 27.38 -11.40 -5.83
CA GLU A 163 28.32 -12.50 -6.13
C GLU A 163 29.68 -12.06 -6.73
N ASP A 164 29.86 -10.82 -7.21
CA ASP A 164 30.97 -10.55 -8.15
C ASP A 164 31.77 -9.26 -7.93
N GLN A 165 31.85 -8.73 -6.72
CA GLN A 165 32.73 -7.58 -6.43
C GLN A 165 33.51 -7.79 -5.13
N THR A 166 34.66 -8.45 -5.22
CA THR A 166 35.81 -8.01 -4.42
C THR A 166 36.43 -6.85 -5.21
N PRO A 167 36.26 -5.59 -4.79
CA PRO A 167 36.88 -4.46 -5.47
C PRO A 167 38.38 -4.69 -5.51
N ASP A 168 39.02 -4.41 -6.64
CA ASP A 168 40.48 -4.35 -6.72
C ASP A 168 40.96 -3.37 -5.63
N GLU A 169 41.86 -3.81 -4.74
CA GLU A 169 42.26 -3.04 -3.54
C GLU A 169 42.88 -1.67 -3.88
N ASP A 170 43.24 -1.46 -5.16
CA ASP A 170 43.90 -0.28 -5.70
C ASP A 170 42.93 0.82 -6.14
N GLU A 171 41.64 0.54 -6.35
CA GLU A 171 40.58 1.55 -6.57
C GLU A 171 39.83 1.85 -5.27
N LYS A 172 40.57 2.18 -4.21
CA LYS A 172 39.97 2.78 -3.02
C LYS A 172 39.49 4.19 -3.39
N GLU A 173 38.32 4.26 -4.03
CA GLU A 173 37.46 5.43 -4.05
C GLU A 173 37.48 6.05 -2.65
N ALA A 174 37.48 7.38 -2.59
CA ALA A 174 37.53 8.12 -1.34
C ALA A 174 36.30 7.79 -0.48
N THR A 175 36.39 6.70 0.29
CA THR A 175 35.27 6.23 1.11
C THR A 175 35.07 7.18 2.27
N VAL A 176 33.80 7.42 2.62
CA VAL A 176 33.47 8.16 3.83
C VAL A 176 34.04 7.40 5.03
N PRO A 177 34.88 8.04 5.87
CA PRO A 177 35.47 7.37 7.02
C PRO A 177 34.37 7.02 8.02
N ALA A 178 34.39 5.77 8.51
CA ALA A 178 33.50 5.34 9.57
C ALA A 178 33.86 6.04 10.90
N PRO A 179 32.87 6.27 11.78
CA PRO A 179 33.13 6.75 13.13
C PRO A 179 34.08 5.82 13.90
N PRO A 180 34.78 6.30 14.95
CA PRO A 180 35.53 5.44 15.83
C PRO A 180 34.65 4.32 16.43
N THR A 181 35.22 3.14 16.59
CA THR A 181 34.55 2.00 17.23
C THR A 181 34.25 2.31 18.69
N ILE A 182 33.03 1.97 19.13
CA ILE A 182 32.60 2.11 20.52
C ILE A 182 32.41 0.71 21.12
N SER A 183 33.21 0.38 22.14
CA SER A 183 33.08 -0.90 22.84
C SER A 183 32.08 -0.78 24.00
N ILE A 184 31.01 -1.57 23.96
CA ILE A 184 30.04 -1.65 25.06
C ILE A 184 30.36 -2.80 26.00
N ARG A 185 30.05 -2.59 27.28
CA ARG A 185 30.23 -3.62 28.31
C ARG A 185 29.08 -4.63 28.27
N ASN A 186 29.36 -5.88 28.59
CA ASN A 186 28.35 -6.94 28.52
C ASN A 186 27.21 -6.80 29.52
N GLU A 187 27.44 -6.14 30.66
CA GLU A 187 26.41 -6.00 31.69
C GLU A 187 25.25 -5.10 31.25
N ILE A 188 25.48 -4.23 30.28
CA ILE A 188 24.44 -3.36 29.71
C ILE A 188 23.82 -3.92 28.43
N ARG A 189 24.36 -5.03 27.88
CA ARG A 189 23.86 -5.60 26.61
C ARG A 189 22.40 -6.05 26.77
N GLY A 190 21.57 -5.68 25.79
CA GLY A 190 20.14 -5.96 25.82
C GLY A 190 19.32 -4.96 26.63
N LEU A 191 19.93 -3.93 27.22
CA LEU A 191 19.23 -2.86 27.94
C LEU A 191 19.26 -1.56 27.10
N PRO A 192 18.20 -1.23 26.34
CA PRO A 192 18.26 -0.13 25.36
C PRO A 192 18.58 1.23 25.97
N LYS A 193 18.08 1.53 27.18
CA LYS A 193 18.34 2.85 27.81
C LYS A 193 19.82 3.02 28.10
N GLU A 194 20.47 1.98 28.63
CA GLU A 194 21.85 1.98 29.06
C GLU A 194 22.81 1.93 27.87
N VAL A 195 22.56 1.05 26.88
CA VAL A 195 23.38 0.92 25.67
C VAL A 195 23.37 2.22 24.87
N PHE A 196 22.19 2.77 24.58
CA PHE A 196 22.08 3.94 23.72
C PHE A 196 22.55 5.21 24.44
N SER A 197 22.28 5.37 25.74
CA SER A 197 22.82 6.51 26.49
C SER A 197 24.36 6.48 26.59
N PHE A 198 24.96 5.28 26.52
CA PHE A 198 26.41 5.13 26.51
C PHE A 198 27.01 5.36 25.11
N ALA A 199 26.37 4.84 24.06
CA ALA A 199 26.92 4.86 22.70
C ALA A 199 26.61 6.15 21.92
N VAL A 200 25.51 6.84 22.23
CA VAL A 200 25.14 8.11 21.60
C VAL A 200 25.88 9.25 22.30
N CYS A 201 27.11 9.49 21.88
CA CYS A 201 28.03 10.44 22.54
C CYS A 201 27.79 11.92 22.17
N LYS A 202 26.95 12.20 21.18
CA LYS A 202 26.68 13.56 20.68
C LYS A 202 25.19 13.90 20.78
N PRO A 203 24.84 15.17 21.08
CA PRO A 203 23.45 15.60 20.98
C PRO A 203 23.01 15.71 19.51
N LEU A 204 21.71 15.54 19.28
CA LEU A 204 21.07 15.85 18.01
C LEU A 204 21.30 17.31 17.63
N ASN A 205 21.78 17.55 16.41
CA ASN A 205 21.84 18.89 15.84
C ASN A 205 20.65 19.12 14.90
N TRP A 206 19.53 19.56 15.48
CA TRP A 206 18.29 19.73 14.75
C TRP A 206 18.37 20.81 13.66
N ASP A 207 19.15 21.88 13.88
CA ASP A 207 19.34 22.94 12.89
C ASP A 207 20.04 22.41 11.64
N LYS A 208 21.02 21.50 11.82
CA LYS A 208 21.69 20.81 10.71
C LYS A 208 20.75 19.84 9.99
N ALA A 209 19.92 19.09 10.71
CA ALA A 209 18.91 18.22 10.11
C ALA A 209 17.94 19.01 9.23
N MET A 210 17.43 20.13 9.75
CA MET A 210 16.52 21.02 9.05
C MET A 210 17.19 21.73 7.87
N ARG A 211 18.46 22.16 8.01
CA ARG A 211 19.24 22.72 6.90
C ARG A 211 19.40 21.70 5.78
N ALA A 212 19.81 20.47 6.10
CA ALA A 212 19.94 19.41 5.12
C ALA A 212 18.65 19.22 4.33
N ALA A 213 17.51 19.13 5.01
CA ALA A 213 16.23 18.99 4.34
C ALA A 213 15.84 20.22 3.48
N ARG A 214 16.00 21.44 4.00
CA ARG A 214 15.63 22.67 3.31
C ARG A 214 16.47 22.91 2.05
N GLU A 215 17.77 22.75 2.17
CA GLU A 215 18.73 23.09 1.11
C GLU A 215 18.87 21.98 0.06
N CYS A 216 18.29 20.78 0.28
CA CYS A 216 18.38 19.67 -0.66
C CYS A 216 18.04 20.04 -2.11
N ARG A 217 17.10 20.95 -2.38
CA ARG A 217 16.77 21.40 -3.75
C ARG A 217 17.45 22.70 -4.18
N ASN A 218 18.32 23.27 -3.36
CA ASN A 218 19.13 24.42 -3.73
C ASN A 218 20.28 23.96 -4.66
N PRO A 219 20.40 24.48 -5.90
CA PRO A 219 21.46 24.09 -6.82
C PRO A 219 22.88 24.34 -6.28
N ASP A 220 23.05 25.33 -5.40
CA ASP A 220 24.34 25.68 -4.81
C ASP A 220 24.69 24.83 -3.58
N TYR A 221 23.74 24.03 -3.07
CA TYR A 221 23.98 23.12 -1.96
C TYR A 221 24.65 21.85 -2.46
N LEU A 222 25.91 21.66 -2.08
CA LEU A 222 26.74 20.60 -2.63
C LEU A 222 26.63 19.29 -1.83
N PRO A 223 26.90 18.13 -2.46
CA PRO A 223 26.91 16.82 -1.79
C PRO A 223 27.81 16.77 -0.54
N GLN A 224 28.93 17.51 -0.55
CA GLN A 224 29.82 17.61 0.61
C GLN A 224 29.16 18.30 1.80
N GLU A 225 28.38 19.35 1.55
CA GLU A 225 27.66 20.06 2.60
C GLU A 225 26.52 19.23 3.17
N PHE A 226 25.81 18.49 2.31
CA PHE A 226 24.82 17.52 2.73
C PHE A 226 25.42 16.46 3.65
N LEU A 227 26.53 15.83 3.24
CA LEU A 227 27.21 14.83 4.07
C LEU A 227 27.63 15.41 5.43
N SER A 228 28.23 16.60 5.44
CA SER A 228 28.63 17.27 6.68
C SER A 228 27.42 17.54 7.58
N ASP A 229 26.32 18.06 7.03
CA ASP A 229 25.12 18.38 7.81
C ASP A 229 24.47 17.11 8.38
N VAL A 230 24.41 16.03 7.61
CA VAL A 230 23.83 14.74 8.04
C VAL A 230 24.67 14.09 9.15
N ILE A 231 26.00 14.08 9.01
CA ILE A 231 26.91 13.54 10.05
C ILE A 231 26.80 14.36 11.35
N ASP A 232 26.70 15.68 11.24
CA ASP A 232 26.55 16.55 12.42
C ASP A 232 25.15 16.46 13.02
N ALA A 233 24.12 16.21 12.20
CA ALA A 233 22.73 16.14 12.60
C ALA A 233 22.41 14.87 13.40
N PHE A 234 22.77 13.69 12.88
CA PHE A 234 22.25 12.41 13.36
C PHE A 234 23.30 11.65 14.19
N PRO A 235 23.27 11.76 15.53
CA PRO A 235 24.25 11.08 16.37
C PRO A 235 24.11 9.55 16.33
N GLU A 236 22.97 9.01 15.89
CA GLU A 236 22.74 7.58 15.73
C GLU A 236 23.65 6.93 14.67
N LEU A 237 24.24 7.72 13.76
CA LEU A 237 25.19 7.18 12.77
C LEU A 237 26.44 6.57 13.42
N SER A 238 26.80 6.94 14.66
CA SER A 238 27.89 6.28 15.39
C SER A 238 27.51 4.91 15.95
N LEU A 239 26.23 4.55 15.94
CA LEU A 239 25.76 3.27 16.46
C LEU A 239 26.17 2.09 15.56
N TYR A 240 26.36 2.33 14.27
CA TYR A 240 26.84 1.32 13.33
C TYR A 240 28.23 0.77 13.66
N THR A 241 29.04 1.51 14.44
CA THR A 241 30.41 1.10 14.84
C THR A 241 30.49 0.61 16.28
N VAL A 242 29.35 0.33 16.92
CA VAL A 242 29.31 -0.27 18.26
C VAL A 242 29.68 -1.75 18.19
N GLN A 243 30.46 -2.23 19.15
CA GLN A 243 30.87 -3.63 19.27
C GLN A 243 30.82 -4.09 20.72
N SER A 244 30.56 -5.38 20.94
CA SER A 244 30.77 -5.97 22.27
C SER A 244 32.25 -6.01 22.65
N ALA A 245 32.56 -5.78 23.93
CA ALA A 245 33.91 -5.89 24.47
C ALA A 245 34.50 -7.32 24.38
N GLU A 246 33.65 -8.34 24.28
CA GLU A 246 34.07 -9.76 24.17
C GLU A 246 34.17 -10.26 22.73
N THR A 247 33.82 -9.45 21.73
CA THR A 247 33.93 -9.85 20.32
C THR A 247 35.38 -10.17 20.00
N GLU A 248 35.67 -11.44 19.72
CA GLU A 248 37.02 -11.89 19.38
C GLU A 248 37.52 -11.09 18.17
N ILE A 249 38.77 -10.65 18.24
CA ILE A 249 39.45 -9.93 17.16
C ILE A 249 39.33 -10.78 15.87
N GLY A 250 38.50 -10.34 14.93
CA GLY A 250 38.23 -11.02 13.66
C GLY A 250 36.83 -11.60 13.48
N THR A 251 35.96 -11.53 14.50
CA THR A 251 34.53 -11.86 14.36
C THR A 251 33.72 -10.59 14.12
N THR A 252 32.81 -10.62 13.14
CA THR A 252 31.94 -9.49 12.81
C THR A 252 30.67 -9.57 13.66
N ASP A 253 30.44 -8.58 14.52
CA ASP A 253 29.27 -8.44 15.40
C ASP A 253 28.02 -7.91 14.66
N VAL A 254 27.92 -8.23 13.36
CA VAL A 254 26.88 -7.74 12.45
C VAL A 254 26.21 -8.92 11.77
N SER A 255 24.89 -9.02 11.92
CA SER A 255 24.11 -10.17 11.46
C SER A 255 24.09 -10.35 9.93
N SER A 256 24.51 -9.33 9.17
CA SER A 256 24.55 -9.33 7.70
C SER A 256 25.81 -10.01 7.13
N GLY A 257 26.81 -10.32 7.96
CA GLY A 257 28.13 -10.79 7.49
C GLY A 257 28.99 -9.70 6.84
N VAL A 258 28.52 -8.45 6.89
CA VAL A 258 29.21 -7.25 6.39
C VAL A 258 29.88 -6.53 7.56
N SER A 259 31.00 -5.84 7.33
CA SER A 259 31.66 -5.12 8.42
C SER A 259 30.80 -3.94 8.92
N ALA A 260 30.96 -3.59 10.19
CA ALA A 260 30.32 -2.42 10.80
C ALA A 260 30.58 -1.11 10.01
N ALA A 261 31.81 -0.95 9.49
CA ALA A 261 32.18 0.21 8.68
C ALA A 261 31.45 0.23 7.33
N ASP A 262 31.22 -0.95 6.74
CA ASP A 262 30.49 -1.06 5.48
C ASP A 262 29.00 -0.83 5.67
N GLU A 263 28.40 -1.29 6.78
CA GLU A 263 26.98 -0.99 7.08
C GLU A 263 26.76 0.52 7.33
N TYR A 264 27.71 1.17 7.99
CA TYR A 264 27.74 2.64 8.10
C TYR A 264 27.76 3.30 6.70
N ARG A 265 28.68 2.87 5.81
CA ARG A 265 28.79 3.42 4.45
C ARG A 265 27.54 3.18 3.61
N ARG A 266 26.93 2.00 3.72
CA ARG A 266 25.64 1.65 3.11
C ARG A 266 24.54 2.61 3.55
N THR A 267 24.49 2.92 4.85
CA THR A 267 23.54 3.89 5.40
C THR A 267 23.79 5.30 4.86
N ILE A 268 25.06 5.72 4.75
CA ILE A 268 25.42 6.99 4.09
C ILE A 268 25.00 6.99 2.61
N GLY A 269 25.17 5.87 1.90
CA GLY A 269 24.66 5.68 0.54
C GLY A 269 23.15 5.89 0.44
N ALA A 270 22.37 5.30 1.35
CA ALA A 270 20.92 5.49 1.40
C ALA A 270 20.51 6.95 1.71
N LEU A 271 21.27 7.66 2.54
CA LEU A 271 21.06 9.08 2.79
C LEU A 271 21.30 9.90 1.51
N PHE A 272 22.34 9.57 0.74
CA PHE A 272 22.57 10.18 -0.58
C PHE A 272 21.50 9.81 -1.60
N ALA A 273 20.99 8.58 -1.59
CA ALA A 273 19.87 8.19 -2.45
C ALA A 273 18.65 9.09 -2.21
N LEU A 274 18.30 9.35 -0.94
CA LEU A 274 17.24 10.33 -0.61
C LEU A 274 17.57 11.73 -1.12
N TYR A 275 18.80 12.22 -0.91
CA TYR A 275 19.27 13.52 -1.41
C TYR A 275 19.11 13.65 -2.92
N TRP A 276 19.47 12.62 -3.69
CA TRP A 276 19.34 12.63 -5.14
C TRP A 276 17.88 12.51 -5.61
N LEU A 277 17.07 11.66 -4.96
CA LEU A 277 15.65 11.52 -5.31
C LEU A 277 14.88 12.83 -5.08
N VAL A 278 15.20 13.59 -4.04
CA VAL A 278 14.56 14.91 -3.84
C VAL A 278 15.05 15.98 -4.82
N ARG A 279 16.13 15.73 -5.58
CA ARG A 279 16.72 16.63 -6.59
C ARG A 279 16.38 16.25 -8.03
N ILE A 280 15.46 15.31 -8.25
CA ILE A 280 14.93 15.03 -9.60
C ILE A 280 14.41 16.33 -10.24
N GLY A 281 14.74 16.53 -11.51
CA GLY A 281 14.49 17.73 -12.29
C GLY A 281 15.55 18.83 -12.15
N ILE A 282 16.65 18.57 -11.41
CA ILE A 282 17.79 19.48 -11.24
C ILE A 282 19.06 18.76 -11.72
N ASP A 283 19.60 17.92 -10.85
CA ASP A 283 20.78 17.08 -11.08
C ASP A 283 20.67 15.72 -10.37
N GLY A 284 19.52 15.45 -9.73
CA GLY A 284 19.27 14.26 -8.93
C GLY A 284 19.41 12.97 -9.73
N GLU A 285 18.89 12.94 -10.95
CA GLU A 285 18.96 11.80 -11.86
C GLU A 285 20.42 11.43 -12.17
N ARG A 286 21.25 12.45 -12.43
CA ARG A 286 22.67 12.28 -12.75
C ARG A 286 23.46 11.85 -11.50
N GLY A 287 23.25 12.52 -10.38
CA GLY A 287 23.90 12.19 -9.11
C GLY A 287 23.53 10.79 -8.61
N PHE A 288 22.28 10.36 -8.80
CA PHE A 288 21.82 9.02 -8.45
C PHE A 288 22.50 7.94 -9.28
N CYS A 289 22.65 8.15 -10.60
CA CYS A 289 23.19 7.14 -11.50
C CYS A 289 24.72 7.10 -11.57
N PHE A 290 25.37 8.26 -11.52
CA PHE A 290 26.80 8.40 -11.81
C PHE A 290 27.62 8.91 -10.63
N GLY A 291 26.97 9.28 -9.53
CA GLY A 291 27.64 9.77 -8.32
C GLY A 291 28.33 11.12 -8.54
N VAL A 292 29.46 11.29 -7.85
CA VAL A 292 30.24 12.54 -7.84
C VAL A 292 31.69 12.31 -8.24
N ASP A 293 32.35 13.36 -8.71
CA ASP A 293 33.79 13.37 -8.97
C ASP A 293 34.61 13.63 -7.68
N GLY A 294 35.94 13.66 -7.80
CA GLY A 294 36.84 13.95 -6.67
C GLY A 294 36.69 15.37 -6.07
N SER A 295 35.97 16.27 -6.74
CA SER A 295 35.62 17.60 -6.26
C SER A 295 34.19 17.67 -5.68
N MET A 296 33.55 16.52 -5.46
CA MET A 296 32.17 16.38 -4.97
C MET A 296 31.14 17.04 -5.90
N ARG A 297 31.43 17.15 -7.20
CA ARG A 297 30.48 17.63 -8.21
C ARG A 297 29.80 16.45 -8.88
N VAL A 298 28.54 16.62 -9.24
CA VAL A 298 27.76 15.61 -9.98
C VAL A 298 28.46 15.28 -11.30
N ARG A 299 28.67 13.99 -11.57
CA ARG A 299 29.23 13.56 -12.85
C ARG A 299 28.20 13.73 -13.95
N GLU A 300 28.65 14.20 -15.11
CA GLU A 300 27.81 14.17 -16.31
C GLU A 300 27.68 12.73 -16.83
N PRO A 301 26.55 12.39 -17.49
CA PRO A 301 26.41 11.11 -18.16
C PRO A 301 27.59 10.89 -19.14
N PRO A 302 28.19 9.70 -19.15
CA PRO A 302 29.31 9.40 -20.04
C PRO A 302 28.88 9.53 -21.51
N ASP A 303 29.78 9.99 -22.38
CA ASP A 303 29.56 9.88 -23.82
C ASP A 303 29.74 8.42 -24.23
N LEU A 304 28.63 7.71 -24.48
CA LEU A 304 28.63 6.31 -24.89
C LEU A 304 29.42 6.04 -26.20
N ASN A 305 29.73 7.07 -26.97
CA ASN A 305 30.57 6.94 -28.17
C ASN A 305 32.07 6.93 -27.85
N ALA A 306 32.48 7.27 -26.62
CA ALA A 306 33.87 7.20 -26.21
C ALA A 306 34.34 5.74 -26.20
N GLU A 307 35.52 5.48 -26.75
CA GLU A 307 36.12 4.13 -26.77
C GLU A 307 36.31 3.57 -25.36
N GLU A 308 36.61 4.43 -24.38
CA GLU A 308 36.87 4.06 -22.98
C GLU A 308 35.62 3.51 -22.25
N SER A 309 34.40 3.82 -22.69
CA SER A 309 33.16 3.37 -22.01
C SER A 309 32.64 2.00 -22.47
N LYS A 310 33.23 1.41 -23.53
CA LYS A 310 32.67 0.20 -24.15
C LYS A 310 32.86 -1.07 -23.33
N ASP A 311 33.89 -1.10 -22.48
CA ASP A 311 34.25 -2.28 -21.70
C ASP A 311 33.78 -2.21 -20.23
N ASP A 312 33.23 -1.08 -19.78
CA ASP A 312 32.68 -0.91 -18.43
C ASP A 312 31.20 -1.32 -18.39
N ALA A 313 30.97 -2.59 -18.06
CA ALA A 313 29.63 -3.16 -17.93
C ALA A 313 28.79 -2.49 -16.84
N ASP A 314 29.40 -1.90 -15.82
CA ASP A 314 28.68 -1.21 -14.75
C ASP A 314 28.22 0.18 -15.20
N LEU A 315 29.10 0.91 -15.89
CA LEU A 315 28.76 2.19 -16.52
C LEU A 315 27.64 2.04 -17.56
N ALA A 316 27.65 0.96 -18.35
CA ALA A 316 26.58 0.65 -19.30
C ALA A 316 25.24 0.40 -18.59
N LYS A 317 25.23 -0.31 -17.46
CA LYS A 317 24.01 -0.53 -16.64
C LYS A 317 23.48 0.79 -16.06
N ARG A 318 24.35 1.61 -15.47
CA ARG A 318 24.00 2.92 -14.90
C ARG A 318 23.41 3.83 -15.96
N THR A 319 24.00 3.85 -17.15
CA THR A 319 23.49 4.64 -18.28
C THR A 319 22.14 4.14 -18.76
N LEU A 320 21.97 2.82 -18.90
CA LEU A 320 20.67 2.25 -19.25
C LEU A 320 19.59 2.58 -18.22
N PHE A 321 19.91 2.51 -16.92
CA PHE A 321 18.98 2.92 -15.86
C PHE A 321 18.63 4.40 -15.97
N TYR A 322 19.62 5.29 -16.11
CA TYR A 322 19.41 6.72 -16.30
C TYR A 322 18.46 7.04 -17.47
N GLU A 323 18.62 6.35 -18.60
CA GLU A 323 17.80 6.57 -19.81
C GLU A 323 16.40 5.95 -19.75
N LYS A 324 16.26 4.79 -19.09
CA LYS A 324 15.00 4.02 -19.10
C LYS A 324 14.11 4.30 -17.90
N GLN A 325 14.67 4.82 -16.81
CA GLN A 325 13.91 5.12 -15.61
C GLN A 325 12.90 6.24 -15.87
N ASP A 326 11.64 6.01 -15.47
CA ASP A 326 10.62 7.06 -15.47
C ASP A 326 10.84 7.99 -14.27
N TRP A 327 11.73 8.98 -14.46
CA TRP A 327 12.05 9.98 -13.46
C TRP A 327 10.85 10.85 -13.09
N ALA A 328 9.92 11.08 -14.02
CA ALA A 328 8.70 11.84 -13.74
C ALA A 328 7.79 11.08 -12.77
N GLN A 329 7.67 9.76 -12.94
CA GLN A 329 6.94 8.91 -12.00
C GLN A 329 7.60 8.86 -10.62
N LEU A 330 8.94 8.77 -10.55
CA LEU A 330 9.65 8.83 -9.26
C LEU A 330 9.47 10.19 -8.57
N LEU A 331 9.55 11.29 -9.31
CA LEU A 331 9.25 12.63 -8.78
C LEU A 331 7.82 12.71 -8.25
N GLN A 332 6.86 12.16 -9.01
CA GLN A 332 5.47 12.13 -8.59
C GLN A 332 5.27 11.29 -7.32
N LEU A 333 5.97 10.15 -7.20
CA LEU A 333 5.97 9.35 -5.98
C LEU A 333 6.48 10.14 -4.77
N MET A 334 7.54 10.94 -4.93
CA MET A 334 8.05 11.80 -3.85
C MET A 334 7.04 12.90 -3.44
N ILE A 335 6.25 13.40 -4.39
CA ILE A 335 5.16 14.35 -4.15
C ILE A 335 3.99 13.65 -3.43
N ASP A 336 3.59 12.47 -3.90
CA ASP A 336 2.50 11.68 -3.32
C ASP A 336 2.82 11.22 -1.89
N ALA A 337 4.09 10.90 -1.62
CA ALA A 337 4.62 10.61 -0.28
C ALA A 337 4.77 11.86 0.60
N GLN A 338 4.43 13.04 0.06
CA GLN A 338 4.52 14.35 0.69
C GLN A 338 5.94 14.75 1.12
N VAL A 339 6.98 14.10 0.58
CA VAL A 339 8.38 14.51 0.80
C VAL A 339 8.66 15.79 0.02
N LEU A 340 8.05 15.90 -1.16
CA LEU A 340 8.02 17.09 -1.99
C LEU A 340 6.59 17.62 -2.10
N ARG A 341 6.43 18.87 -2.50
CA ARG A 341 5.14 19.48 -2.81
C ARG A 341 5.25 20.36 -4.05
N ARG A 342 4.14 20.49 -4.79
CA ARG A 342 4.03 21.50 -5.85
C ARG A 342 3.52 22.81 -5.29
N THR A 343 4.18 23.90 -5.63
CA THR A 343 3.73 25.26 -5.31
C THR A 343 2.61 25.68 -6.28
N PRO A 344 1.88 26.78 -5.99
CA PRO A 344 0.92 27.34 -6.94
C PRO A 344 1.52 27.77 -8.28
N SER A 345 2.83 28.07 -8.33
CA SER A 345 3.55 28.38 -9.57
C SER A 345 3.92 27.14 -10.38
N GLY A 346 3.73 25.94 -9.82
CA GLY A 346 4.10 24.66 -10.44
C GLY A 346 5.50 24.17 -10.08
N ASP A 347 6.27 24.97 -9.34
CA ASP A 347 7.59 24.60 -8.84
C ASP A 347 7.50 23.48 -7.81
N VAL A 348 8.59 22.73 -7.65
CA VAL A 348 8.67 21.64 -6.66
C VAL A 348 9.56 22.07 -5.51
N GLU A 349 9.00 22.04 -4.31
CA GLU A 349 9.68 22.37 -3.06
C GLU A 349 9.75 21.16 -2.12
N VAL A 350 10.70 21.19 -1.20
CA VAL A 350 10.80 20.18 -0.13
C VAL A 350 9.76 20.44 0.95
N ASN A 351 9.10 19.38 1.42
CA ASN A 351 8.43 19.38 2.70
C ASN A 351 9.45 19.05 3.81
N GLU A 352 10.05 20.08 4.40
CA GLU A 352 11.18 19.94 5.34
C GLU A 352 10.90 18.91 6.44
N THR A 353 9.73 18.99 7.09
CA THR A 353 9.36 18.09 8.18
C THR A 353 9.28 16.63 7.74
N ARG A 354 8.75 16.38 6.54
CA ARG A 354 8.64 15.01 6.00
C ARG A 354 10.00 14.48 5.57
N LEU A 355 10.85 15.30 4.95
CA LEU A 355 12.19 14.88 4.55
C LEU A 355 13.09 14.64 5.77
N VAL A 356 13.05 15.48 6.82
CA VAL A 356 13.80 15.21 8.06
C VAL A 356 13.34 13.88 8.70
N ALA A 357 12.04 13.58 8.69
CA ALA A 357 11.56 12.30 9.18
C ALA A 357 12.11 11.10 8.38
N MET A 358 12.20 11.24 7.04
CA MET A 358 12.83 10.23 6.18
C MET A 358 14.34 10.10 6.48
N LEU A 359 15.07 11.20 6.60
CA LEU A 359 16.50 11.18 6.91
C LEU A 359 16.77 10.55 8.29
N ALA A 360 15.97 10.91 9.31
CA ALA A 360 16.07 10.33 10.64
C ALA A 360 15.78 8.81 10.61
N LEU A 361 14.74 8.37 9.88
CA LEU A 361 14.45 6.96 9.69
C LEU A 361 15.62 6.25 8.99
N THR A 362 16.15 6.80 7.90
CA THR A 362 17.30 6.21 7.21
C THR A 362 18.52 6.11 8.12
N ALA A 363 18.78 7.11 8.98
CA ALA A 363 19.90 7.07 9.92
C ALA A 363 19.76 5.99 11.02
N ILE A 364 18.54 5.53 11.31
CA ILE A 364 18.29 4.55 12.39
C ILE A 364 17.84 3.17 11.90
N HIS A 365 17.39 3.02 10.65
CA HIS A 365 16.62 1.83 10.22
C HIS A 365 17.37 0.50 10.39
N ASP A 366 18.69 0.54 10.23
CA ASP A 366 19.53 -0.66 10.20
C ASP A 366 20.50 -0.74 11.40
N ILE A 367 20.40 0.14 12.39
CA ILE A 367 21.30 0.12 13.56
C ILE A 367 21.21 -1.22 14.32
N CYS A 368 20.03 -1.86 14.31
CA CYS A 368 19.83 -3.15 14.98
C CYS A 368 20.45 -4.34 14.24
N LYS A 369 21.11 -4.15 13.08
CA LYS A 369 21.99 -5.19 12.52
C LYS A 369 23.25 -5.40 13.34
N VAL A 370 23.62 -4.41 14.16
CA VAL A 370 24.70 -4.50 15.14
C VAL A 370 24.20 -5.31 16.35
N GLU A 371 24.73 -6.51 16.54
CA GLU A 371 24.24 -7.46 17.55
C GLU A 371 24.38 -6.96 19.00
N ALA A 372 25.33 -6.05 19.22
CA ALA A 372 25.54 -5.34 20.47
C ALA A 372 24.35 -4.44 20.87
N LEU A 373 23.54 -4.01 19.90
CA LEU A 373 22.40 -3.10 20.09
C LEU A 373 21.05 -3.82 20.23
N LEU A 374 21.01 -5.15 20.04
CA LEU A 374 19.77 -5.91 20.09
C LEU A 374 19.12 -5.86 21.48
N PRO A 375 17.83 -5.50 21.59
CA PRO A 375 17.14 -5.35 22.86
C PRO A 375 16.73 -6.70 23.45
N ARG A 376 16.68 -6.76 24.78
CA ARG A 376 16.00 -7.82 25.53
C ARG A 376 14.57 -7.38 25.86
N VAL A 377 13.60 -8.27 25.72
CA VAL A 377 12.20 -7.95 26.06
C VAL A 377 12.04 -7.82 27.58
N GLU A 378 11.62 -6.65 28.04
CA GLU A 378 11.24 -6.40 29.44
C GLU A 378 9.95 -7.14 29.83
N GLU A 379 9.83 -7.53 31.12
CA GLU A 379 8.68 -8.28 31.64
C GLU A 379 7.32 -7.63 31.31
N GLN A 380 7.24 -6.30 31.41
CA GLN A 380 6.02 -5.53 31.16
C GLN A 380 5.64 -5.38 29.68
N HIS A 381 6.54 -5.69 28.76
CA HIS A 381 6.31 -5.62 27.31
C HIS A 381 6.11 -7.02 26.69
N ALA A 382 6.21 -8.08 27.49
CA ALA A 382 6.07 -9.45 27.02
C ALA A 382 4.59 -9.91 26.92
N PRO A 383 4.24 -10.74 25.93
CA PRO A 383 5.06 -11.10 24.77
C PRO A 383 5.12 -9.96 23.75
N TYR A 384 6.25 -9.83 23.03
CA TYR A 384 6.38 -8.87 21.92
C TYR A 384 6.71 -9.61 20.63
N SER A 385 5.79 -9.58 19.65
CA SER A 385 5.97 -10.22 18.34
C SER A 385 6.47 -11.68 18.40
N GLY A 386 6.06 -12.43 19.44
CA GLY A 386 6.44 -13.83 19.66
C GLY A 386 7.62 -14.05 20.62
N PHE A 387 8.32 -12.99 21.04
CA PHE A 387 9.41 -13.07 22.02
C PHE A 387 8.86 -12.91 23.46
N ASN A 388 9.36 -13.73 24.39
CA ASN A 388 8.99 -13.70 25.81
C ASN A 388 9.86 -12.73 26.61
N ALA A 389 9.48 -12.46 27.85
CA ALA A 389 10.29 -11.69 28.79
C ALA A 389 11.67 -12.34 28.93
N GLY A 390 12.72 -11.53 28.80
CA GLY A 390 14.09 -11.98 28.86
C GLY A 390 14.67 -12.48 27.54
N ASP A 391 13.88 -12.67 26.48
CA ASP A 391 14.41 -13.05 25.16
C ASP A 391 15.12 -11.85 24.50
N ILE A 392 16.24 -12.12 23.80
CA ILE A 392 16.86 -11.15 22.89
C ILE A 392 16.12 -11.19 21.56
N ILE A 393 15.70 -10.03 21.08
CA ILE A 393 15.10 -9.92 19.74
C ILE A 393 16.24 -9.96 18.72
N ASN A 394 16.42 -11.09 18.05
CA ASN A 394 17.50 -11.31 17.08
C ASN A 394 17.16 -10.93 15.63
N ASP A 395 15.90 -10.57 15.37
CA ASP A 395 15.47 -9.97 14.12
C ASP A 395 15.60 -8.44 14.22
N HIS A 396 16.50 -7.85 13.41
CA HIS A 396 16.82 -6.42 13.47
C HIS A 396 15.63 -5.48 13.23
N ASP A 397 14.68 -5.86 12.36
CA ASP A 397 13.49 -5.06 12.07
C ASP A 397 12.54 -5.06 13.28
N ILE A 398 12.30 -6.25 13.86
CA ILE A 398 11.49 -6.39 15.08
C ILE A 398 12.17 -5.68 16.27
N ALA A 399 13.50 -5.77 16.37
CA ALA A 399 14.30 -5.13 17.40
C ALA A 399 14.17 -3.60 17.34
N LEU A 400 14.34 -3.01 16.16
CA LEU A 400 14.13 -1.57 15.99
C LEU A 400 12.67 -1.19 16.29
N GLY A 401 11.71 -1.98 15.83
CA GLY A 401 10.29 -1.77 16.18
C GLY A 401 10.03 -1.75 17.68
N TYR A 402 10.66 -2.66 18.44
CA TYR A 402 10.58 -2.70 19.90
C TYR A 402 11.12 -1.41 20.52
N ILE A 403 12.30 -0.96 20.07
CA ILE A 403 12.92 0.29 20.53
C ILE A 403 12.01 1.48 20.22
N LEU A 404 11.48 1.62 19.01
CA LEU A 404 10.61 2.74 18.63
C LEU A 404 9.30 2.79 19.44
N ASN A 405 8.76 1.64 19.84
CA ASN A 405 7.49 1.54 20.58
C ASN A 405 7.65 1.82 22.07
N TYR A 406 8.71 1.31 22.71
CA TYR A 406 8.86 1.38 24.17
C TYR A 406 10.03 2.24 24.65
N HIS A 407 11.02 2.46 23.79
CA HIS A 407 12.27 3.15 24.12
C HIS A 407 12.58 4.30 23.16
N GLY A 408 11.60 4.82 22.40
CA GLY A 408 11.87 5.80 21.33
C GLY A 408 12.62 7.06 21.79
N GLY A 409 12.55 7.41 23.07
CA GLY A 409 13.32 8.51 23.66
C GLY A 409 14.85 8.29 23.68
N VAL A 410 15.35 7.07 23.45
CA VAL A 410 16.80 6.79 23.37
C VAL A 410 17.40 7.05 21.99
N LEU A 411 16.55 7.37 21.00
CA LEU A 411 16.93 7.73 19.63
C LEU A 411 16.62 9.22 19.44
N PRO A 412 17.60 10.14 19.67
CA PRO A 412 17.35 11.57 19.67
C PRO A 412 16.63 12.08 18.42
N SER A 413 17.05 11.64 17.23
CA SER A 413 16.48 12.04 15.95
C SER A 413 15.00 11.69 15.84
N PHE A 414 14.62 10.47 16.22
CA PHE A 414 13.23 10.02 16.25
C PHE A 414 12.41 10.76 17.31
N ALA A 415 12.96 10.91 18.52
CA ALA A 415 12.28 11.56 19.64
C ALA A 415 11.98 13.04 19.36
N ALA A 416 12.82 13.71 18.57
CA ALA A 416 12.63 15.10 18.18
C ALA A 416 11.59 15.29 17.05
N LEU A 417 11.21 14.22 16.33
CA LEU A 417 10.19 14.33 15.28
C LEU A 417 8.84 14.73 15.86
N PRO A 418 8.01 15.47 15.12
CA PRO A 418 6.61 15.66 15.48
C PRO A 418 5.88 14.32 15.62
N GLU A 419 4.88 14.25 16.51
CA GLU A 419 4.17 13.00 16.83
C GLU A 419 3.56 12.32 15.60
N GLU A 420 3.07 13.09 14.62
CA GLU A 420 2.59 12.56 13.34
C GLU A 420 3.69 11.83 12.56
N GLN A 421 4.89 12.39 12.49
CA GLN A 421 6.02 11.75 11.82
C GLN A 421 6.53 10.55 12.61
N GLN A 422 6.57 10.62 13.95
CA GLN A 422 6.88 9.46 14.79
C GLN A 422 5.91 8.30 14.52
N ARG A 423 4.61 8.58 14.40
CA ARG A 423 3.59 7.57 14.05
C ARG A 423 3.84 6.98 12.67
N SER A 424 4.18 7.80 11.68
CA SER A 424 4.53 7.32 10.34
C SER A 424 5.76 6.41 10.37
N VAL A 425 6.81 6.79 11.08
CA VAL A 425 8.05 6.01 11.23
C VAL A 425 7.76 4.67 11.91
N ARG A 426 7.04 4.67 13.04
CA ARG A 426 6.62 3.42 13.72
C ARG A 426 5.78 2.52 12.80
N PHE A 427 4.87 3.11 12.02
CA PHE A 427 4.04 2.35 11.10
C PHE A 427 4.87 1.66 10.02
N THR A 428 5.78 2.39 9.36
CA THR A 428 6.64 1.84 8.31
C THR A 428 7.53 0.73 8.86
N GLN A 429 8.22 0.97 9.97
CA GLN A 429 9.20 0.03 10.51
C GLN A 429 8.54 -1.18 11.20
N SER A 430 7.50 -0.97 12.01
CA SER A 430 6.94 -2.04 12.85
C SER A 430 5.78 -2.81 12.20
N LYS A 431 5.12 -2.28 11.17
CA LYS A 431 3.90 -2.90 10.60
C LYS A 431 3.98 -3.27 9.14
N MET A 432 4.72 -2.52 8.34
CA MET A 432 4.83 -2.81 6.90
C MET A 432 5.97 -3.76 6.55
N CYS A 433 6.89 -4.03 7.48
CA CYS A 433 8.14 -4.73 7.21
C CYS A 433 8.83 -4.15 5.97
N PHE A 434 8.78 -2.83 5.81
CA PHE A 434 9.29 -2.16 4.63
C PHE A 434 10.81 -2.16 4.67
N ASN A 435 11.43 -2.84 3.70
CA ASN A 435 12.88 -2.96 3.61
C ASN A 435 13.46 -1.69 2.94
N HIS A 436 14.17 -0.87 3.72
CA HIS A 436 14.83 0.34 3.22
C HIS A 436 16.11 0.05 2.42
N GLY A 437 16.56 -1.20 2.39
CA GLY A 437 17.70 -1.64 1.58
C GLY A 437 17.52 -1.46 0.07
N TRP A 438 16.35 -1.01 -0.41
CA TRP A 438 16.16 -0.55 -1.79
C TRP A 438 16.82 0.82 -2.07
N LEU A 439 17.15 1.59 -1.04
CA LEU A 439 17.84 2.88 -1.16
C LEU A 439 19.37 2.74 -1.07
N VAL A 440 19.86 1.58 -0.63
CA VAL A 440 21.28 1.22 -0.52
C VAL A 440 21.71 0.54 -1.81
#